data_AF-A0A1I7YAR5-F1
#
_entry.id   AF-A0A1I7YAR5-F1
#
_cell.length_a   1.000
_cell.length_b   1.000
_cell.length_c   1.000
_cell.angle_alpha   90.00
_cell.angle_beta   90.00
_cell.angle_gamma   90.00
#
_symmetry.space_group_name_H-M   'P 1'
#
loop_
_entity.id
_entity.type
_entity.pdbx_description
1 polymer ?
#
loop_
_entity_poly.entity_id
_entity_poly.type
_entity_poly.pdbx_seq_one_letter_code
_entity_poly.pdbx_strand_id
1 'polypeptide(L)'
;MAIPAAGMLFGLLLAVFFSYRKKRVYDVAKIEQVEQVAVSYNPLTLMVAGCAIAAAFIIQLWLDSMIIGAMAGFLIFSLSGIVRWKDTDDLFTEGMKMMA
;
A
#
# COMPACT_ATOMS: atom_id res chain seq x y z
N MET A 1 23.47 -3.15 -7.44
CA MET A 1 22.23 -2.35 -7.23
C MET A 1 22.00 -1.26 -8.28
N ALA A 2 23.04 -0.75 -8.97
CA ALA A 2 22.86 0.26 -10.02
C ALA A 2 22.01 -0.21 -11.22
N ILE A 3 22.14 -1.48 -11.63
CA ILE A 3 21.39 -2.05 -12.77
C ILE A 3 19.87 -2.07 -12.50
N PRO A 4 19.37 -2.61 -11.37
CA PRO A 4 17.95 -2.49 -11.02
C PRO A 4 17.46 -1.04 -10.85
N ALA A 5 18.26 -0.20 -10.20
CA ALA A 5 17.89 1.20 -9.97
C ALA A 5 17.75 1.98 -11.28
N ALA A 6 18.65 1.76 -12.24
CA ALA A 6 18.57 2.37 -13.56
C ALA A 6 17.33 1.91 -14.33
N GLY A 7 16.93 0.64 -14.21
CA GLY A 7 15.69 0.12 -14.80
C GLY A 7 14.44 0.80 -14.25
N MET A 8 14.36 1.00 -12.92
CA MET A 8 13.25 1.74 -12.28
C MET A 8 13.18 3.19 -12.76
N LEU A 9 14.33 3.86 -12.84
CA LEU A 9 14.43 5.24 -13.33
C LEU A 9 13.99 5.36 -14.79
N PHE A 10 14.48 4.47 -15.64
CA PHE A 10 14.12 4.45 -17.06
C PHE A 10 12.65 4.13 -17.27
N GLY A 11 12.11 3.15 -16.55
CA GLY A 11 10.69 2.80 -16.56
C GLY A 11 9.80 3.97 -16.15
N LEU A 12 10.18 4.70 -15.10
CA LEU A 12 9.47 5.91 -14.66
C LEU A 12 9.48 7.00 -15.75
N LEU A 13 10.63 7.26 -16.36
CA LEU A 13 10.74 8.26 -17.44
C LEU A 13 9.88 7.86 -18.64
N LEU A 14 9.89 6.59 -19.05
CA LEU A 14 9.08 6.10 -20.15
C LEU A 14 7.58 6.17 -19.82
N ALA A 15 7.20 5.84 -18.58
CA ALA A 15 5.84 5.94 -18.09
C ALA A 15 5.32 7.39 -18.14
N VAL A 16 6.10 8.34 -17.65
CA VAL A 16 5.72 9.77 -17.58
C VAL A 16 5.71 10.41 -18.96
N PHE A 17 6.74 10.20 -19.78
CA PHE A 17 6.90 10.91 -21.04
C PHE A 17 6.16 10.25 -22.22
N PHE A 18 5.97 8.93 -22.21
CA PHE A 18 5.38 8.20 -23.33
C PHE A 18 4.09 7.47 -22.95
N SER A 19 4.09 6.61 -21.94
CA SER A 19 2.97 5.68 -21.67
C SER A 19 1.71 6.38 -21.18
N TYR A 20 1.83 7.28 -20.20
CA TYR A 20 0.69 7.89 -19.52
C TYR A 20 0.39 9.31 -19.97
N ARG A 21 0.99 9.75 -21.09
CA ARG A 21 0.83 11.11 -21.60
C ARG A 21 -0.59 11.43 -22.09
N LYS A 22 -1.39 10.42 -22.47
CA LYS A 22 -2.75 10.62 -23.00
C LYS A 22 -3.81 10.58 -21.89
N LYS A 23 -4.87 11.38 -22.06
CA LYS A 23 -6.06 11.32 -21.20
C LYS A 23 -6.66 9.91 -21.27
N ARG A 24 -6.77 9.26 -20.12
CA ARG A 24 -7.46 7.98 -19.99
C ARG A 24 -8.96 8.23 -20.07
N VAL A 25 -9.65 7.53 -20.97
CA VAL A 25 -11.12 7.53 -21.04
C VAL A 25 -11.60 6.38 -20.17
N TYR A 26 -12.22 6.73 -19.04
CA TYR A 26 -12.75 5.75 -18.10
C TYR A 26 -14.23 5.56 -18.36
N ASP A 27 -14.66 4.30 -18.43
CA ASP A 27 -16.06 3.95 -18.51
C ASP A 27 -16.65 3.89 -17.09
N VAL A 28 -17.25 5.00 -16.67
CA VAL A 28 -17.82 5.17 -15.33
C VAL A 28 -18.92 4.14 -15.03
N ALA A 29 -19.68 3.70 -16.05
CA ALA A 29 -20.74 2.73 -15.88
C ALA A 29 -20.20 1.32 -15.50
N LYS A 30 -18.99 1.00 -15.95
CA LYS A 30 -18.31 -0.25 -15.61
C LYS A 30 -17.66 -0.21 -14.21
N ILE A 31 -17.32 0.98 -13.72
CA ILE A 31 -16.70 1.17 -12.40
C ILE A 31 -17.77 1.07 -11.30
N GLU A 32 -18.93 1.71 -11.48
CA GLU A 32 -20.03 1.67 -10.50
C GLU A 32 -20.60 0.26 -10.26
N GLN A 33 -20.50 -0.65 -11.24
CA GLN A 33 -20.95 -2.03 -11.08
C GLN A 33 -19.98 -2.90 -10.26
N VAL A 34 -18.72 -2.50 -10.14
CA VAL A 34 -17.67 -3.26 -9.45
C VAL A 34 -17.35 -2.65 -8.09
N GLU A 35 -17.46 -1.33 -7.95
CA GLU A 35 -17.12 -0.61 -6.72
C GLU A 35 -18.30 -0.64 -5.72
N GLN A 36 -18.51 -1.79 -5.09
CA GLN A 36 -19.31 -1.84 -3.88
C GLN A 36 -18.46 -1.43 -2.68
N VAL A 37 -19.06 -0.56 -1.85
CA VAL A 37 -18.67 -0.15 -0.51
C VAL A 37 -17.78 1.10 -0.46
N ALA A 38 -18.42 2.25 -0.24
CA ALA A 38 -17.79 3.42 0.35
C ALA A 38 -17.16 3.02 1.70
N VAL A 39 -15.85 2.79 1.70
CA VAL A 39 -15.07 2.54 2.92
C VAL A 39 -15.08 3.83 3.73
N SER A 40 -15.85 3.86 4.82
CA SER A 40 -15.84 4.99 5.75
C SER A 40 -14.56 4.94 6.56
N TYR A 41 -13.59 5.78 6.22
CA TYR A 41 -12.32 5.88 6.94
C TYR A 41 -12.54 6.58 8.28
N ASN A 42 -12.24 5.91 9.38
CA ASN A 42 -12.23 6.52 10.70
C ASN A 42 -10.89 7.28 10.89
N PRO A 43 -10.88 8.54 11.36
CA PRO A 43 -9.63 9.25 11.65
C PRO A 43 -8.71 8.48 12.63
N LEU A 44 -9.29 7.69 13.54
CA LEU A 44 -8.52 6.89 14.49
C LEU A 44 -7.78 5.71 13.82
N THR A 45 -8.44 5.01 12.87
CA THR A 45 -7.78 3.94 12.08
C THR A 45 -6.62 4.51 11.28
N LEU A 46 -6.81 5.69 10.67
CA LEU A 46 -5.77 6.34 9.89
C LEU A 46 -4.57 6.76 10.73
N MET A 47 -4.82 7.29 11.94
CA MET A 47 -3.75 7.72 12.85
C MET A 47 -2.92 6.53 13.32
N VAL A 48 -3.56 5.43 13.70
CA VAL A 48 -2.87 4.20 14.09
C VAL A 48 -2.12 3.57 12.93
N ALA A 49 -2.69 3.59 11.72
CA ALA A 49 -1.99 3.14 10.53
C ALA A 49 -0.71 3.95 10.27
N GLY A 50 -0.79 5.27 10.37
CA GLY A 50 0.38 6.16 10.25
C GLY A 50 1.45 5.85 11.29
N CYS A 51 1.06 5.66 12.56
CA CYS A 51 2.00 5.28 13.63
C CYS A 51 2.66 3.91 13.39
N ALA A 52 1.89 2.92 12.93
CA ALA A 52 2.42 1.58 12.62
C ALA A 52 3.44 1.62 11.48
N ILE A 53 3.17 2.39 10.43
CA ILE A 53 4.09 2.61 9.31
C ILE A 53 5.37 3.29 9.80
N ALA A 54 5.25 4.36 10.60
CA ALA A 54 6.40 5.06 11.14
C ALA A 54 7.28 4.13 12.01
N ALA A 55 6.67 3.35 12.90
CA ALA A 55 7.37 2.39 13.74
C ALA A 55 8.07 1.30 12.91
N ALA A 56 7.39 0.74 11.90
CA ALA A 56 7.95 -0.25 10.98
C ALA A 56 9.19 0.28 10.26
N PHE A 57 9.13 1.52 9.74
CA PHE A 57 10.28 2.15 9.08
C PHE A 57 11.44 2.44 10.04
N ILE A 58 11.15 2.93 11.26
CA ILE A 58 12.20 3.17 12.26
C ILE A 58 12.94 1.87 12.59
N ILE A 59 12.18 0.80 12.87
CA ILE A 59 12.73 -0.52 13.20
C ILE A 59 13.48 -1.10 12.00
N GLN A 60 12.92 -0.99 10.79
CA GLN A 60 13.56 -1.43 9.57
C GLN A 60 14.93 -0.79 9.35
N LEU A 61 15.02 0.54 9.54
CA LEU A 61 16.27 1.29 9.34
C LEU A 61 17.29 1.04 10.46
N TRP A 62 16.84 0.80 11.69
CA TRP A 62 17.74 0.50 12.81
C TRP A 62 18.35 -0.90 12.72
N LEU A 63 17.55 -1.89 12.29
CA LEU A 63 18.00 -3.28 12.19
C LEU A 63 18.49 -3.65 10.78
N ASP A 64 18.46 -2.71 9.83
CA ASP A 64 18.76 -2.93 8.40
C ASP A 64 18.05 -4.16 7.81
N SER A 65 16.89 -4.50 8.36
CA SER A 65 16.15 -5.72 8.04
C SER A 65 14.71 -5.40 7.70
N MET A 66 14.41 -5.54 6.41
CA MET A 66 13.07 -5.37 5.86
C MET A 66 12.06 -6.34 6.50
N ILE A 67 12.51 -7.56 6.83
CA ILE A 67 11.67 -8.59 7.45
C ILE A 67 11.24 -8.16 8.86
N ILE A 68 12.19 -7.69 9.68
CA ILE A 68 11.88 -7.30 11.07
C ILE A 68 11.00 -6.05 11.09
N GLY A 69 11.25 -5.08 10.21
CA GLY A 69 10.38 -3.91 10.05
C GLY A 69 8.94 -4.30 9.67
N ALA A 70 8.78 -5.19 8.69
CA ALA A 70 7.47 -5.68 8.26
C ALA A 70 6.74 -6.44 9.38
N MET A 71 7.44 -7.30 10.12
CA MET A 71 6.86 -8.02 11.26
C MET A 71 6.44 -7.06 12.38
N ALA A 72 7.23 -6.03 12.68
CA ALA A 72 6.87 -5.04 13.69
C ALA A 72 5.62 -4.24 13.28
N GLY A 73 5.56 -3.78 12.03
CA GLY A 73 4.38 -3.09 11.49
C GLY A 73 3.13 -3.99 11.54
N PHE A 74 3.27 -5.25 11.11
CA PHE A 74 2.21 -6.26 11.17
C PHE A 74 1.70 -6.46 12.60
N LEU A 75 2.60 -6.62 13.57
CA LEU A 75 2.24 -6.82 14.97
C LEU A 75 1.50 -5.61 15.54
N ILE A 76 1.97 -4.38 15.24
CA ILE A 76 1.29 -3.16 15.68
C ILE A 76 -0.13 -3.10 15.10
N PHE A 77 -0.30 -3.40 13.82
CA PHE A 77 -1.62 -3.44 13.17
C PHE A 77 -2.54 -4.53 13.75
N SER A 78 -2.02 -5.74 13.92
CA SER A 78 -2.77 -6.88 14.45
C SER A 78 -3.22 -6.64 15.90
N LEU A 79 -2.32 -6.12 16.74
CA LEU A 79 -2.59 -5.89 18.16
C LEU A 79 -3.43 -4.64 18.43
N SER A 80 -3.41 -3.65 17.54
CA SER A 80 -4.19 -2.42 17.73
C SER A 80 -5.69 -2.66 17.78
N GLY A 81 -6.20 -3.81 17.29
CA GLY A 81 -7.62 -4.21 17.38
C GLY A 81 -8.61 -3.31 16.65
N ILE A 82 -8.10 -2.21 16.08
CA ILE A 82 -8.82 -1.19 15.31
C ILE A 82 -9.18 -1.70 13.91
N VAL A 83 -8.40 -2.67 13.40
CA VAL A 83 -8.78 -3.48 12.25
C VAL A 83 -9.58 -4.67 12.77
N ARG A 84 -10.78 -4.87 12.21
CA ARG A 84 -11.60 -6.05 12.52
C ARG A 84 -10.79 -7.28 12.10
N TRP A 85 -10.51 -8.16 13.03
CA TRP A 85 -9.72 -9.39 12.80
C TRP A 85 -10.25 -10.23 11.63
N LYS A 86 -11.57 -10.17 11.40
CA LYS A 86 -12.24 -10.82 10.27
C LYS A 86 -11.93 -10.21 8.90
N ASP A 87 -11.55 -8.93 8.86
CA ASP A 87 -11.24 -8.18 7.65
C ASP A 87 -9.71 -8.15 7.40
N THR A 88 -8.90 -8.72 8.30
CA THR A 88 -7.42 -8.68 8.22
C THR A 88 -6.90 -9.46 7.02
N ASP A 89 -7.43 -10.67 6.77
CA ASP A 89 -7.04 -11.50 5.63
C ASP A 89 -7.41 -10.84 4.29
N ASP A 90 -8.57 -10.19 4.24
CA ASP A 90 -9.02 -9.42 3.08
C ASP A 90 -8.11 -8.20 2.84
N LEU A 91 -7.70 -7.49 3.89
CA LEU A 91 -6.76 -6.36 3.79
C LEU A 91 -5.37 -6.78 3.31
N PHE A 92 -4.86 -7.94 3.72
CA PHE A 92 -3.62 -8.49 3.16
C PHE A 92 -3.78 -8.88 1.70
N THR A 93 -4.91 -9.48 1.36
CA THR A 93 -5.21 -9.89 -0.02
C THR A 93 -5.36 -8.69 -0.94
N GLU A 94 -6.09 -7.66 -0.55
CA GLU A 94 -6.16 -6.38 -1.26
C GLU A 94 -4.80 -5.67 -1.31
N GLY A 95 -4.02 -5.74 -0.22
CA GLY A 95 -2.63 -5.33 -0.15
C GLY A 95 -1.78 -5.96 -1.26
N MET A 96 -1.84 -7.28 -1.40
CA MET A 96 -1.13 -8.02 -2.44
C MET A 96 -1.65 -7.70 -3.84
N LYS A 97 -2.97 -7.55 -4.01
CA LYS A 97 -3.58 -7.13 -5.29
C LYS A 97 -3.11 -5.74 -5.73
N MET A 98 -2.83 -4.82 -4.81
CA MET A 98 -2.26 -3.50 -5.15
C MET A 98 -0.78 -3.56 -5.56
N MET A 99 -0.06 -4.62 -5.18
CA MET A 99 1.35 -4.82 -5.56
C MET A 99 1.51 -5.56 -6.90
N ALA A 100 0.47 -6.24 -7.38
CA ALA A 100 0.43 -7.00 -8.62
C ALA A 100 -0.15 -6.19 -9.78
#